data_AF-A0A2E0HYE1-F1
#
_entry.id   AF-A0A2E0HYE1-F1
#
_cell.length_a   1.000
_cell.length_b   1.000
_cell.length_c   1.000
_cell.angle_alpha   90.00
_cell.angle_beta   90.00
_cell.angle_gamma   90.00
#
_symmetry.space_group_name_H-M   'P 1'
#
loop_
_entity.id
_entity.type
_entity.pdbx_description
1 polymer ?
#
loop_
_entity_poly.entity_id
_entity_poly.type
_entity_poly.pdbx_seq_one_letter_code
_entity_poly.pdbx_strand_id
1 'polypeptide(L)'
;MALLVPNIGEIESLRYLIAQNNFVQDLEDTSPRNLVLKLFTSNTTPAEGDVPSTTAYFEPYIDGNTNGYGTTANTGYPNCVNNRSDQSYTQQYGILLNGSRWVIKNVGSGTTATYPEQTFTFTGPAGNIYGYYVTRANNMPVALQGVEHAAGVGIGTTVSKGTNVDPCIGVVGNFYFNVDTNINMNDLTLGQYVAGNPGIQTGTRIIGLDRALNVVYLDKALIDNIQPQTDPSITFSFGKITATNHGLVAGDILYVAAGAGNTTLESNVYTVFNVPNADEFVTTPSLTATANGVAGLNTATLYSSIMYAERFTNGPYNIQNNGDQIKITLNVALD
;
A
#
# COMPACT_ATOMS: atom_id res chain seq x y z
N MET A 1 7.82 44.49 -3.65
CA MET A 1 7.63 43.42 -4.65
C MET A 1 7.17 42.18 -3.90
N ALA A 2 6.01 41.63 -4.25
CA ALA A 2 5.59 40.33 -3.74
C ALA A 2 6.10 39.26 -4.71
N LEU A 3 6.68 38.20 -4.16
CA LEU A 3 6.99 36.99 -4.91
C LEU A 3 5.66 36.30 -5.21
N LEU A 4 5.27 36.24 -6.49
CA LEU A 4 4.16 35.39 -6.90
C LEU A 4 4.66 33.94 -6.84
N VAL A 5 4.15 33.17 -5.88
CA VAL A 5 4.43 31.73 -5.77
C VAL A 5 3.24 30.98 -6.39
N PRO A 6 3.46 30.15 -7.43
CA PRO A 6 2.41 29.31 -7.99
C PRO A 6 1.97 28.21 -7.01
N ASN A 7 0.75 27.70 -7.17
CA ASN A 7 0.22 26.58 -6.39
C ASN A 7 0.84 25.25 -6.84
N ILE A 8 2.12 25.02 -6.47
CA ILE A 8 2.88 23.83 -6.86
C ILE A 8 2.55 22.62 -5.99
N GLY A 9 2.18 22.83 -4.72
CA GLY A 9 1.93 21.73 -3.78
C GLY A 9 0.79 20.81 -4.21
N GLU A 10 -0.36 21.37 -4.58
CA GLU A 10 -1.51 20.58 -5.05
C GLU A 10 -1.23 19.90 -6.40
N ILE A 11 -0.58 20.61 -7.32
CA ILE A 11 -0.23 20.06 -8.64
C ILE A 11 0.70 18.85 -8.49
N GLU A 12 1.75 18.98 -7.67
CA GLU A 12 2.69 17.88 -7.47
C GLU A 12 2.05 16.74 -6.69
N SER A 13 1.25 17.02 -5.65
CA SER A 13 0.48 15.99 -4.95
C SER A 13 -0.40 15.17 -5.90
N LEU A 14 -1.16 15.85 -6.78
CA LEU A 14 -2.00 15.19 -7.76
C LEU A 14 -1.18 14.41 -8.80
N ARG A 15 -0.04 14.95 -9.22
CA ARG A 15 0.89 14.28 -10.14
C ARG A 15 1.41 12.97 -9.55
N TYR A 16 1.83 12.95 -8.29
CA TYR A 16 2.23 11.72 -7.60
C TYR A 16 1.04 10.77 -7.43
N LEU A 17 -0.14 11.30 -7.10
CA LEU A 17 -1.34 10.51 -6.89
C LEU A 17 -1.76 9.74 -8.15
N ILE A 18 -1.66 10.33 -9.34
CA ILE A 18 -2.04 9.67 -10.61
C ILE A 18 -0.86 9.04 -11.36
N ALA A 19 0.31 8.96 -10.74
CA ALA A 19 1.55 8.46 -11.33
C ALA A 19 1.99 9.22 -12.62
N GLN A 20 1.64 10.50 -12.74
CA GLN A 20 2.10 11.38 -13.83
C GLN A 20 3.53 11.92 -13.61
N ASN A 21 4.23 11.47 -12.56
CA ASN A 21 5.60 11.87 -12.22
C ASN A 21 6.68 11.19 -13.10
N ASN A 22 6.28 10.44 -14.12
CA ASN A 22 7.13 9.63 -15.00
C ASN A 22 8.13 10.43 -15.90
N PHE A 23 8.46 11.67 -15.54
CA PHE A 23 9.43 12.52 -16.23
C PHE A 23 10.85 12.47 -15.62
N VAL A 24 11.04 11.81 -14.48
CA VAL A 24 12.34 11.65 -13.83
C VAL A 24 12.73 10.17 -13.84
N GLN A 25 13.90 9.87 -14.42
CA GLN A 25 14.41 8.52 -14.63
C GLN A 25 15.23 8.02 -13.42
N ASP A 26 15.03 8.56 -12.23
CA ASP A 26 15.74 8.08 -11.04
C ASP A 26 14.92 7.01 -10.32
N LEU A 27 15.46 5.79 -10.37
CA LEU A 27 14.91 4.57 -9.76
C LEU A 27 14.77 4.65 -8.23
N GLU A 28 15.39 5.63 -7.59
CA GLU A 28 15.28 5.87 -6.14
C GLU A 28 14.02 6.65 -5.77
N ASP A 29 13.41 7.36 -6.72
CA ASP A 29 12.09 7.98 -6.59
C ASP A 29 11.06 7.01 -7.16
N THR A 30 10.80 5.93 -6.41
CA THR A 30 9.86 4.86 -6.74
C THR A 30 8.56 5.43 -7.30
N SER A 31 8.40 5.47 -8.63
CA SER A 31 7.13 5.85 -9.23
C SER A 31 6.04 4.99 -8.59
N PRO A 32 5.03 5.58 -7.93
CA PRO A 32 3.90 4.81 -7.47
C PRO A 32 3.35 4.06 -8.69
N ARG A 33 3.04 2.78 -8.50
CA ARG A 33 2.43 1.98 -9.56
C ARG A 33 1.23 2.74 -10.14
N ASN A 34 1.02 2.55 -11.44
CA ASN A 34 -0.13 3.12 -12.14
C ASN A 34 -1.44 2.82 -11.42
N LEU A 35 -2.49 3.54 -11.80
CA LEU A 35 -3.83 3.28 -11.27
C LEU A 35 -4.54 2.23 -12.12
N VAL A 36 -5.50 1.51 -11.53
CA VAL A 36 -6.39 0.61 -12.27
C VAL A 36 -7.82 1.08 -12.11
N LEU A 37 -8.50 1.31 -13.23
CA LEU A 37 -9.94 1.55 -13.26
C LEU A 37 -10.67 0.22 -13.20
N LYS A 38 -11.62 0.12 -12.27
CA LYS A 38 -12.43 -1.05 -12.02
C LYS A 38 -13.91 -0.67 -11.94
N LEU A 39 -14.79 -1.62 -12.26
CA LEU A 39 -16.24 -1.52 -12.10
C LEU A 39 -16.67 -2.29 -10.85
N PHE A 40 -17.80 -1.91 -10.25
CA PHE A 40 -18.40 -2.69 -9.19
C PHE A 40 -19.89 -2.97 -9.38
N THR A 41 -20.31 -4.16 -8.95
CA THR A 41 -21.69 -4.67 -9.06
C THR A 41 -22.44 -4.66 -7.73
N SER A 42 -21.74 -4.44 -6.62
CA SER A 42 -22.38 -4.27 -5.32
C SER A 42 -23.15 -2.94 -5.26
N ASN A 43 -24.30 -2.93 -4.59
CA ASN A 43 -25.06 -1.71 -4.34
C ASN A 43 -24.48 -0.94 -3.14
N THR A 44 -23.19 -0.59 -3.21
CA THR A 44 -22.46 0.12 -2.16
C THR A 44 -22.47 1.61 -2.44
N THR A 45 -22.71 2.43 -1.41
CA THR A 45 -22.46 3.88 -1.46
C THR A 45 -21.03 4.15 -1.02
N PRO A 46 -20.18 4.74 -1.87
CA PRO A 46 -18.79 4.99 -1.52
C PRO A 46 -18.61 5.84 -0.28
N ALA A 47 -17.72 5.39 0.60
CA ALA A 47 -17.31 6.09 1.80
C ALA A 47 -15.78 6.10 1.92
N GLU A 48 -15.26 7.04 2.72
CA GLU A 48 -13.84 7.07 3.07
C GLU A 48 -13.46 5.84 3.90
N GLY A 49 -12.28 5.28 3.64
CA GLY A 49 -11.80 4.08 4.31
C GLY A 49 -12.37 2.78 3.75
N ASP A 50 -13.26 2.83 2.75
CA ASP A 50 -13.76 1.65 2.07
C ASP A 50 -12.63 0.88 1.37
N VAL A 51 -12.79 -0.45 1.36
CA VAL A 51 -11.89 -1.38 0.68
C VAL A 51 -12.69 -2.36 -0.17
N PRO A 52 -12.09 -2.91 -1.25
CA PRO A 52 -12.76 -3.91 -2.05
C PRO A 52 -12.91 -5.19 -1.22
N SER A 53 -14.11 -5.60 -0.86
CA SER A 53 -14.35 -6.65 0.14
C SER A 53 -15.40 -7.65 -0.32
N THR A 54 -15.63 -8.70 0.46
CA THR A 54 -16.67 -9.70 0.18
C THR A 54 -18.09 -9.19 0.41
N THR A 55 -18.27 -7.96 0.92
CA THR A 55 -19.57 -7.29 1.07
C THR A 55 -19.73 -6.01 0.23
N ALA A 56 -18.65 -5.45 -0.33
CA ALA A 56 -18.67 -4.22 -1.11
C ALA A 56 -17.62 -4.21 -2.23
N TYR A 57 -17.91 -3.43 -3.28
CA TYR A 57 -17.09 -3.27 -4.48
C TYR A 57 -16.77 -4.56 -5.23
N PHE A 58 -17.75 -5.47 -5.37
CA PHE A 58 -17.55 -6.70 -6.14
C PHE A 58 -17.25 -6.35 -7.59
N GLU A 59 -16.10 -6.76 -8.08
CA GLU A 59 -15.82 -6.64 -9.51
C GLU A 59 -16.73 -7.61 -10.28
N PRO A 60 -17.13 -7.26 -11.52
CA PRO A 60 -17.98 -8.10 -12.36
C PRO A 60 -17.20 -9.29 -12.91
N TYR A 61 -16.53 -10.07 -12.05
CA TYR A 61 -15.79 -11.26 -12.44
C TYR A 61 -16.72 -12.40 -12.81
N ILE A 62 -17.74 -12.61 -12.00
CA ILE A 62 -18.65 -13.74 -12.11
C ILE A 62 -20.03 -13.26 -12.53
N ASP A 63 -20.62 -13.98 -13.47
CA ASP A 63 -21.97 -13.75 -13.97
C ASP A 63 -23.02 -13.63 -12.86
N GLY A 64 -24.05 -12.82 -13.10
CA GLY A 64 -25.24 -12.76 -12.26
C GLY A 64 -25.12 -11.90 -11.00
N ASN A 65 -24.22 -10.92 -10.97
CA ASN A 65 -23.99 -10.05 -9.81
C ASN A 65 -23.61 -10.83 -8.54
N THR A 66 -22.74 -11.83 -8.70
CA THR A 66 -22.23 -12.66 -7.60
C THR A 66 -20.83 -12.20 -7.22
N ASN A 67 -20.46 -12.35 -5.94
CA ASN A 67 -19.09 -12.11 -5.50
C ASN A 67 -18.12 -13.10 -6.18
N GLY A 68 -17.15 -12.58 -6.92
CA GLY A 68 -16.11 -13.34 -7.60
C GLY A 68 -14.70 -13.18 -7.04
N TYR A 69 -14.50 -12.56 -5.87
CA TYR A 69 -13.18 -12.40 -5.27
C TYR A 69 -12.48 -13.75 -5.11
N GLY A 70 -11.17 -13.81 -5.37
CA GLY A 70 -10.44 -15.07 -5.39
C GLY A 70 -10.48 -15.82 -6.73
N THR A 71 -11.34 -15.43 -7.68
CA THR A 71 -11.63 -16.23 -8.89
C THR A 71 -11.32 -15.51 -10.19
N THR A 72 -11.10 -16.29 -11.26
CA THR A 72 -10.88 -15.76 -12.61
C THR A 72 -12.18 -15.22 -13.20
N ALA A 73 -12.13 -14.09 -13.91
CA ALA A 73 -13.32 -13.52 -14.52
C ALA A 73 -13.85 -14.38 -15.68
N ASN A 74 -15.17 -14.51 -15.80
CA ASN A 74 -15.87 -15.21 -16.86
C ASN A 74 -16.85 -14.33 -17.68
N THR A 75 -17.06 -13.08 -17.27
CA THR A 75 -17.93 -12.09 -17.95
C THR A 75 -17.26 -11.40 -19.16
N GLY A 76 -15.97 -11.65 -19.39
CA GLY A 76 -15.14 -10.89 -20.34
C GLY A 76 -14.52 -9.62 -19.76
N TYR A 77 -14.59 -9.45 -18.43
CA TYR A 77 -13.96 -8.33 -17.75
C TYR A 77 -12.43 -8.29 -18.03
N PRO A 78 -11.86 -7.12 -18.37
CA PRO A 78 -10.53 -7.05 -18.96
C PRO A 78 -9.42 -7.35 -17.95
N ASN A 79 -8.37 -8.03 -18.42
CA ASN A 79 -7.10 -8.10 -17.73
C ASN A 79 -6.32 -6.79 -17.91
N CYS A 80 -5.55 -6.41 -16.89
CA CYS A 80 -4.60 -5.31 -17.02
C CYS A 80 -3.54 -5.65 -18.08
N VAL A 81 -3.25 -4.66 -18.94
CA VAL A 81 -2.20 -4.77 -19.96
C VAL A 81 -1.02 -3.93 -19.52
N ASN A 82 0.17 -4.55 -19.46
CA ASN A 82 1.40 -3.86 -19.09
C ASN A 82 1.68 -2.72 -20.06
N ASN A 83 1.99 -1.54 -19.52
CA ASN A 83 2.37 -0.35 -20.29
C ASN A 83 3.88 -0.07 -20.23
N ARG A 84 4.63 -0.85 -19.44
CA ARG A 84 6.08 -0.78 -19.28
C ARG A 84 6.67 -2.19 -19.18
N SER A 85 7.95 -2.34 -19.48
CA SER A 85 8.67 -3.62 -19.43
C SER A 85 9.21 -3.98 -18.05
N ASP A 86 9.40 -2.99 -17.18
CA ASP A 86 9.92 -3.14 -15.82
C ASP A 86 8.82 -3.37 -14.77
N GLN A 87 7.55 -3.35 -15.18
CA GLN A 87 6.41 -3.60 -14.33
C GLN A 87 5.49 -4.64 -14.97
N SER A 88 4.99 -5.56 -14.14
CA SER A 88 3.93 -6.49 -14.53
C SER A 88 2.66 -6.19 -13.74
N TYR A 89 1.51 -6.37 -14.37
CA TYR A 89 0.15 -6.25 -13.84
C TYR A 89 -0.74 -7.40 -14.30
N THR A 90 -0.16 -8.48 -14.83
CA THR A 90 -0.89 -9.59 -15.48
C THR A 90 -1.78 -10.38 -14.52
N GLN A 91 -1.66 -10.15 -13.21
CA GLN A 91 -2.48 -10.77 -12.18
C GLN A 91 -3.65 -9.91 -11.71
N GLN A 92 -3.87 -8.74 -12.35
CA GLN A 92 -4.95 -7.83 -12.04
C GLN A 92 -5.95 -7.71 -13.18
N TYR A 93 -7.21 -7.46 -12.81
CA TYR A 93 -8.27 -7.08 -13.73
C TYR A 93 -8.58 -5.59 -13.64
N GLY A 94 -9.19 -5.08 -14.71
CA GLY A 94 -9.52 -3.69 -14.92
C GLY A 94 -8.69 -3.07 -16.06
N ILE A 95 -8.79 -1.76 -16.18
CA ILE A 95 -8.07 -1.00 -17.21
C ILE A 95 -6.93 -0.25 -16.53
N LEU A 96 -5.69 -0.57 -16.92
CA LEU A 96 -4.50 0.13 -16.43
C LEU A 96 -4.48 1.57 -16.95
N LEU A 97 -4.42 2.53 -16.04
CA LEU A 97 -4.39 3.95 -16.33
C LEU A 97 -2.94 4.42 -16.37
N ASN A 98 -2.42 4.70 -17.57
CA ASN A 98 -1.06 5.19 -17.74
C ASN A 98 -0.95 6.63 -17.24
N GLY A 99 -0.11 6.87 -16.23
CA GLY A 99 0.15 8.18 -15.65
C GLY A 99 0.40 9.31 -16.66
N SER A 100 1.09 9.01 -17.77
CA SER A 100 1.39 10.00 -18.82
C SER A 100 0.18 10.49 -19.61
N ARG A 101 -0.97 9.79 -19.55
CA ARG A 101 -2.18 10.14 -20.30
C ARG A 101 -3.14 11.05 -19.53
N TRP A 102 -2.87 11.29 -18.25
CA TRP A 102 -3.64 12.23 -17.46
C TRP A 102 -3.35 13.67 -17.90
N VAL A 103 -4.38 14.50 -17.85
CA VAL A 103 -4.28 15.93 -18.09
C VAL A 103 -4.66 16.65 -16.80
N ILE A 104 -3.69 17.26 -16.13
CA ILE A 104 -3.92 18.11 -14.97
C ILE A 104 -4.23 19.54 -15.45
N LYS A 105 -5.29 20.13 -14.90
CA LYS A 105 -5.67 21.52 -15.12
C LYS A 105 -6.05 22.16 -13.80
N ASN A 106 -5.72 23.43 -13.67
CA ASN A 106 -6.29 24.27 -12.61
C ASN A 106 -7.63 24.81 -13.10
N VAL A 107 -8.70 24.53 -12.36
CA VAL A 107 -10.06 24.98 -12.67
C VAL A 107 -10.55 25.80 -11.47
N GLY A 108 -10.62 27.12 -11.63
CA GLY A 108 -10.95 28.01 -10.52
C GLY A 108 -9.90 27.97 -9.41
N SER A 109 -10.32 27.65 -8.19
CA SER A 109 -9.44 27.47 -7.02
C SER A 109 -8.93 26.03 -6.82
N GLY A 110 -9.36 25.06 -7.65
CA GLY A 110 -9.00 23.64 -7.48
C GLY A 110 -8.13 23.09 -8.60
N THR A 111 -7.46 21.97 -8.31
CA THR A 111 -6.63 21.23 -9.27
C THR A 111 -7.34 19.92 -9.64
N THR A 112 -7.57 19.69 -10.94
CA THR A 112 -8.30 18.52 -11.45
C THR A 112 -7.45 17.75 -12.48
N ALA A 113 -7.46 16.43 -12.40
CA ALA A 113 -6.88 15.51 -13.37
C ALA A 113 -7.98 14.79 -14.16
N THR A 114 -7.92 14.87 -15.48
CA THR A 114 -8.84 14.17 -16.39
C THR A 114 -8.11 13.07 -17.14
N TYR A 115 -8.75 11.92 -17.30
CA TYR A 115 -8.26 10.81 -18.13
C TYR A 115 -9.13 10.63 -19.39
N PRO A 116 -8.56 10.25 -20.55
CA PRO A 116 -9.34 9.93 -21.75
C PRO A 116 -10.38 8.83 -21.51
N GLU A 117 -11.49 8.86 -22.26
CA GLU A 117 -12.56 7.86 -22.15
C GLU A 117 -12.01 6.43 -22.22
N GLN A 118 -12.39 5.61 -21.24
CA GLN A 118 -12.13 4.18 -21.18
C GLN A 118 -13.42 3.41 -21.47
N THR A 119 -13.29 2.28 -22.15
CA THR A 119 -14.42 1.43 -22.52
C THR A 119 -14.22 0.02 -21.96
N PHE A 120 -15.17 -0.44 -21.16
CA PHE A 120 -15.32 -1.85 -20.82
C PHE A 120 -16.23 -2.50 -21.86
N THR A 121 -15.80 -3.63 -22.44
CA THR A 121 -16.61 -4.43 -23.37
C THR A 121 -16.78 -5.82 -22.76
N PHE A 122 -18.03 -6.24 -22.59
CA PHE A 122 -18.35 -7.53 -21.97
C PHE A 122 -18.59 -8.60 -23.04
N THR A 123 -18.20 -9.84 -22.72
CA THR A 123 -18.44 -11.00 -23.60
C THR A 123 -19.61 -11.85 -23.13
N GLY A 124 -20.16 -11.55 -21.94
CA GLY A 124 -21.25 -12.29 -21.30
C GLY A 124 -21.97 -11.45 -20.24
N PRO A 125 -22.98 -12.01 -19.57
CA PRO A 125 -23.85 -11.28 -18.66
C PRO A 125 -23.16 -10.98 -17.31
N ALA A 126 -22.76 -9.72 -17.08
CA ALA A 126 -22.22 -9.27 -15.80
C ALA A 126 -23.29 -8.81 -14.79
N GLY A 127 -24.55 -8.68 -15.22
CA GLY A 127 -25.64 -8.18 -14.39
C GLY A 127 -25.56 -6.67 -14.16
N ASN A 128 -26.03 -6.21 -13.00
CA ASN A 128 -26.13 -4.78 -12.68
C ASN A 128 -24.78 -4.19 -12.24
N ILE A 129 -24.30 -3.20 -12.99
CA ILE A 129 -23.11 -2.41 -12.64
C ILE A 129 -23.54 -1.09 -12.00
N TYR A 130 -23.12 -0.84 -10.76
CA TYR A 130 -23.56 0.31 -9.98
C TYR A 130 -22.61 1.51 -10.06
N GLY A 131 -21.35 1.27 -10.40
CA GLY A 131 -20.36 2.33 -10.46
C GLY A 131 -18.97 1.83 -10.81
N TYR A 132 -17.99 2.68 -10.54
CA TYR A 132 -16.59 2.42 -10.78
C TYR A 132 -15.72 2.89 -9.62
N TYR A 133 -14.54 2.32 -9.51
CA TYR A 133 -13.54 2.70 -8.52
C TYR A 133 -12.14 2.57 -9.10
N VAL A 134 -11.20 3.26 -8.48
CA VAL A 134 -9.81 3.32 -8.90
C VAL A 134 -8.94 2.83 -7.76
N THR A 135 -8.10 1.84 -8.04
CA THR A 135 -7.14 1.30 -7.07
C THR A 135 -5.71 1.59 -7.47
N ARG A 136 -4.82 1.59 -6.48
CA ARG A 136 -3.38 1.42 -6.75
C ARG A 136 -3.16 0.07 -7.45
N ALA A 137 -2.48 0.08 -8.60
CA ALA A 137 -2.06 -1.17 -9.21
C ALA A 137 -1.02 -1.83 -8.32
N ASN A 138 -1.10 -3.15 -8.19
CA ASN A 138 -0.16 -4.01 -7.47
C ASN A 138 -0.10 -5.34 -8.22
N ASN A 139 0.71 -6.29 -7.78
CA ASN A 139 0.75 -7.63 -8.40
C ASN A 139 0.11 -8.72 -7.56
N MET A 140 -0.75 -8.33 -6.62
CA MET A 140 -1.43 -9.28 -5.76
C MET A 140 -2.31 -10.22 -6.61
N PRO A 141 -2.09 -11.54 -6.59
CA PRO A 141 -2.90 -12.48 -7.33
C PRO A 141 -4.37 -12.37 -6.97
N VAL A 142 -5.25 -12.54 -7.96
CA VAL A 142 -6.71 -12.56 -7.71
C VAL A 142 -7.11 -13.57 -6.65
N ALA A 143 -6.42 -14.71 -6.57
CA ALA A 143 -6.61 -15.75 -5.56
C ALA A 143 -6.33 -15.29 -4.11
N LEU A 144 -5.60 -14.20 -3.95
CA LEU A 144 -5.25 -13.60 -2.65
C LEU A 144 -6.10 -12.36 -2.34
N GLN A 145 -6.55 -11.62 -3.36
CA GLN A 145 -7.30 -10.37 -3.14
C GLN A 145 -8.65 -10.62 -2.47
N GLY A 146 -8.83 -10.03 -1.29
CA GLY A 146 -10.08 -10.11 -0.54
C GLY A 146 -10.43 -11.50 -0.02
N VAL A 147 -9.51 -12.46 -0.15
CA VAL A 147 -9.58 -13.77 0.49
C VAL A 147 -8.76 -13.70 1.79
N GLU A 148 -9.29 -14.26 2.87
CA GLU A 148 -8.52 -14.44 4.11
C GLU A 148 -7.36 -15.42 3.84
N HIS A 149 -6.21 -14.90 3.46
CA HIS A 149 -5.11 -15.71 2.93
C HIS A 149 -3.71 -15.15 3.22
N ALA A 150 -3.51 -14.45 4.34
CA ALA A 150 -2.19 -14.40 4.95
C ALA A 150 -2.12 -15.50 6.02
N ALA A 151 -1.53 -16.64 5.67
CA ALA A 151 -1.18 -17.66 6.66
C ALA A 151 -0.39 -16.97 7.78
N GLY A 152 -0.87 -17.01 9.02
CA GLY A 152 -0.15 -16.57 10.21
C GLY A 152 0.70 -15.32 10.00
N VAL A 153 0.15 -14.11 10.16
CA VAL A 153 1.01 -12.91 10.10
C VAL A 153 2.07 -13.06 11.19
N GLY A 154 3.34 -13.13 10.79
CA GLY A 154 4.46 -13.24 11.72
C GLY A 154 4.66 -11.89 12.40
N ILE A 155 3.77 -11.54 13.32
CA ILE A 155 3.87 -10.33 14.12
C ILE A 155 4.21 -10.73 15.55
N GLY A 156 5.25 -10.10 16.09
CA GLY A 156 5.88 -10.48 17.35
C GLY A 156 7.28 -11.06 17.17
N THR A 157 7.74 -11.19 15.93
CA THR A 157 9.17 -11.46 15.67
C THR A 157 10.00 -10.24 16.03
N THR A 158 11.23 -10.48 16.46
CA THR A 158 12.17 -9.41 16.77
C THR A 158 13.36 -9.51 15.83
N VAL A 159 13.89 -8.35 15.43
CA VAL A 159 15.22 -8.27 14.83
C VAL A 159 16.15 -7.62 15.82
N SER A 160 17.35 -8.15 15.97
CA SER A 160 18.38 -7.59 16.84
C SER A 160 19.46 -6.92 16.01
N LYS A 161 19.97 -5.79 16.49
CA LYS A 161 21.13 -5.08 15.95
C LYS A 161 22.12 -4.87 17.08
N GLY A 162 23.39 -4.80 16.74
CA GLY A 162 24.46 -4.57 17.70
C GLY A 162 24.98 -5.86 18.34
N THR A 163 26.30 -5.97 18.38
CA THR A 163 27.06 -6.95 19.16
C THR A 163 28.26 -6.25 19.79
N ASN A 164 29.06 -6.95 20.60
CA ASN A 164 30.29 -6.36 21.14
C ASN A 164 31.37 -6.11 20.07
N VAL A 165 31.24 -6.71 18.90
CA VAL A 165 32.17 -6.51 17.76
C VAL A 165 31.67 -5.38 16.87
N ASP A 166 30.39 -5.43 16.51
CA ASP A 166 29.72 -4.44 15.66
C ASP A 166 28.58 -3.79 16.47
N PRO A 167 28.84 -2.74 17.27
CA PRO A 167 27.90 -2.27 18.28
C PRO A 167 26.85 -1.28 17.78
N CYS A 168 25.69 -1.21 18.46
CA CYS A 168 24.92 0.02 18.49
C CYS A 168 25.53 0.96 19.55
N ILE A 169 25.59 2.25 19.25
CA ILE A 169 26.17 3.28 20.13
C ILE A 169 25.21 4.44 20.27
N GLY A 170 24.86 4.79 21.50
CA GLY A 170 23.95 5.88 21.84
C GLY A 170 24.36 6.58 23.12
N VAL A 171 24.08 7.88 23.20
CA VAL A 171 24.36 8.71 24.38
C VAL A 171 23.04 9.11 25.04
N VAL A 172 22.99 9.01 26.36
CA VAL A 172 21.83 9.44 27.16
C VAL A 172 21.36 10.85 26.78
N GLY A 173 20.04 11.03 26.67
CA GLY A 173 19.41 12.28 26.25
C GLY A 173 19.27 12.46 24.74
N ASN A 174 19.98 11.70 23.91
CA ASN A 174 19.80 11.74 22.46
C ASN A 174 18.49 11.07 22.02
N PHE A 175 17.93 11.53 20.91
CA PHE A 175 16.78 10.90 20.23
C PHE A 175 17.24 9.99 19.08
N TYR A 176 18.47 9.47 19.15
CA TYR A 176 19.03 8.60 18.14
C TYR A 176 20.18 7.77 18.71
N PHE A 177 20.51 6.70 17.99
CA PHE A 177 21.76 5.95 18.16
C PHE A 177 22.32 5.60 16.78
N ASN A 178 23.62 5.31 16.76
CA ASN A 178 24.32 4.80 15.59
C ASN A 178 24.34 3.27 15.63
N VAL A 179 24.17 2.65 14.47
CA VAL A 179 24.41 1.22 14.26
C VAL A 179 25.76 1.09 13.57
N ASP A 180 26.57 0.11 13.95
CA ASP A 180 27.83 -0.15 13.28
C ASP A 180 27.66 -0.30 11.75
N THR A 181 28.63 0.18 10.98
CA THR A 181 28.56 0.20 9.52
C THR A 181 28.64 -1.19 8.88
N ASN A 182 29.11 -2.20 9.63
CA ASN A 182 29.10 -3.61 9.19
C ASN A 182 27.72 -4.26 9.30
N ILE A 183 26.77 -3.64 9.99
CA ILE A 183 25.41 -4.15 10.17
C ILE A 183 24.46 -3.49 9.15
N ASN A 184 23.67 -4.31 8.45
CA ASN A 184 22.63 -3.79 7.57
C ASN A 184 21.41 -3.25 8.35
N MET A 185 20.74 -2.23 7.80
CA MET A 185 19.49 -1.67 8.35
C MET A 185 18.31 -1.84 7.38
N ASN A 186 18.39 -2.81 6.47
CA ASN A 186 17.40 -3.01 5.41
C ASN A 186 16.09 -3.63 5.90
N ASP A 187 16.08 -4.15 7.12
CA ASP A 187 14.92 -4.70 7.83
C ASP A 187 14.32 -3.68 8.82
N LEU A 188 14.93 -2.51 8.97
CA LEU A 188 14.43 -1.44 9.81
C LEU A 188 13.53 -0.49 9.02
N THR A 189 12.41 -0.08 9.62
CA THR A 189 11.47 0.85 8.99
C THR A 189 10.71 1.69 10.03
N LEU A 190 10.05 2.75 9.56
CA LEU A 190 9.32 3.69 10.41
C LEU A 190 8.24 2.98 11.23
N GLY A 191 8.01 3.45 12.45
CA GLY A 191 6.96 2.93 13.32
C GLY A 191 7.29 1.64 14.07
N GLN A 192 8.43 0.97 13.79
CA GLN A 192 8.88 -0.17 14.59
C GLN A 192 9.12 0.23 16.04
N TYR A 193 8.67 -0.61 16.98
CA TYR A 193 9.01 -0.50 18.39
C TYR A 193 10.46 -0.90 18.62
N VAL A 194 11.12 -0.16 19.49
CA VAL A 194 12.52 -0.36 19.90
C VAL A 194 12.53 -0.79 21.37
N ALA A 195 13.32 -1.82 21.71
CA ALA A 195 13.49 -2.31 23.07
C ALA A 195 14.79 -3.13 23.21
N GLY A 196 14.85 -4.05 24.18
CA GLY A 196 15.96 -4.97 24.39
C GLY A 196 17.15 -4.36 25.15
N ASN A 197 17.30 -3.05 25.13
CA ASN A 197 18.37 -2.33 25.81
C ASN A 197 17.84 -1.47 26.98
N PRO A 198 18.50 -1.44 28.14
CA PRO A 198 18.12 -0.59 29.27
C PRO A 198 18.09 0.92 28.95
N GLY A 199 18.88 1.36 27.96
CA GLY A 199 18.88 2.75 27.50
C GLY A 199 17.64 3.16 26.70
N ILE A 200 16.75 2.22 26.34
CA ILE A 200 15.55 2.46 25.53
C ILE A 200 14.32 2.53 26.43
N GLN A 201 13.57 3.63 26.33
CA GLN A 201 12.31 3.79 27.06
C GLN A 201 11.22 2.83 26.52
N THR A 202 10.36 2.34 27.40
CA THR A 202 9.20 1.54 26.99
C THR A 202 8.33 2.29 25.99
N GLY A 203 7.95 1.60 24.91
CA GLY A 203 7.10 2.16 23.86
C GLY A 203 7.81 3.12 22.91
N THR A 204 9.15 3.16 22.91
CA THR A 204 9.94 3.90 21.91
C THR A 204 9.70 3.35 20.51
N ARG A 205 9.64 4.23 19.51
CA ARG A 205 9.44 3.91 18.09
C ARG A 205 10.48 4.59 17.19
N ILE A 206 10.76 3.96 16.05
CA ILE A 206 11.55 4.57 14.97
C ILE A 206 10.72 5.66 14.28
N ILE A 207 11.28 6.88 14.19
CA ILE A 207 10.68 8.02 13.47
C ILE A 207 11.53 8.46 12.27
N GLY A 208 12.74 7.95 12.13
CA GLY A 208 13.63 8.25 11.03
C GLY A 208 14.76 7.25 10.93
N LEU A 209 15.28 7.08 9.73
CA LEU A 209 16.41 6.21 9.42
C LEU A 209 17.32 6.93 8.44
N ASP A 210 18.58 7.10 8.80
CA ASP A 210 19.63 7.52 7.87
C ASP A 210 20.51 6.31 7.55
N ARG A 211 20.32 5.77 6.34
CA ARG A 211 21.06 4.60 5.86
C ARG A 211 22.46 4.94 5.37
N ALA A 212 22.77 6.20 5.09
CA ALA A 212 24.11 6.61 4.69
C ALA A 212 25.02 6.76 5.91
N LEU A 213 24.46 7.21 7.05
CA LEU A 213 25.18 7.40 8.30
C LEU A 213 24.97 6.27 9.32
N ASN A 214 24.17 5.26 8.98
CA ASN A 214 23.72 4.21 9.90
C ASN A 214 23.14 4.75 11.22
N VAL A 215 22.22 5.71 11.13
CA VAL A 215 21.56 6.34 12.29
C VAL A 215 20.09 5.94 12.35
N VAL A 216 19.62 5.57 13.54
CA VAL A 216 18.21 5.34 13.83
C VAL A 216 17.70 6.45 14.74
N TYR A 217 16.66 7.18 14.29
CA TYR A 217 16.02 8.24 15.04
C TYR A 217 14.76 7.74 15.76
N LEU A 218 14.56 8.21 16.98
CA LEU A 218 13.58 7.72 17.95
C LEU A 218 12.60 8.82 18.35
N ASP A 219 11.36 8.43 18.66
CA ASP A 219 10.33 9.34 19.19
C ASP A 219 10.60 9.76 20.65
N LYS A 220 11.49 9.04 21.34
CA LYS A 220 11.83 9.20 22.75
C LYS A 220 13.35 9.26 22.92
N ALA A 221 13.79 10.03 23.92
CA ALA A 221 15.20 10.14 24.25
C ALA A 221 15.73 8.87 24.94
N LEU A 222 17.00 8.55 24.70
CA LEU A 222 17.73 7.51 25.43
C LEU A 222 17.83 7.86 26.91
N ILE A 223 17.60 6.89 27.79
CA ILE A 223 17.69 7.05 29.25
C ILE A 223 19.00 6.57 29.84
N ASP A 224 19.83 5.89 29.05
CA ASP A 224 21.18 5.48 29.40
C ASP A 224 22.04 5.39 28.13
N ASN A 225 23.35 5.28 28.30
CA ASN A 225 24.29 5.07 27.21
C ASN A 225 24.17 3.63 26.67
N ILE A 226 24.15 3.51 25.34
CA ILE A 226 24.24 2.24 24.63
C ILE A 226 25.67 2.12 24.12
N GLN A 227 26.40 1.10 24.56
CA GLN A 227 27.82 0.95 24.26
C GLN A 227 28.30 -0.50 24.51
N PRO A 228 29.42 -0.92 23.89
CA PRO A 228 29.95 -2.28 24.05
C PRO A 228 30.20 -2.73 25.50
N GLN A 229 30.51 -1.79 26.39
CA GLN A 229 30.88 -2.05 27.78
C GLN A 229 29.68 -2.38 28.68
N THR A 230 28.48 -2.01 28.28
CA THR A 230 27.24 -2.29 29.02
C THR A 230 26.43 -3.35 28.28
N ASP A 231 25.82 -2.93 27.19
CA ASP A 231 25.06 -3.75 26.25
C ASP A 231 24.89 -2.92 24.97
N PRO A 232 25.54 -3.31 23.85
CA PRO A 232 25.36 -2.62 22.57
C PRO A 232 24.21 -3.20 21.75
N SER A 233 23.49 -4.21 22.24
CA SER A 233 22.41 -4.84 21.51
C SER A 233 21.10 -4.08 21.67
N ILE A 234 20.35 -3.96 20.58
CA ILE A 234 19.02 -3.34 20.54
C ILE A 234 18.11 -4.28 19.75
N THR A 235 16.89 -4.47 20.24
CA THR A 235 15.88 -5.26 19.55
C THR A 235 14.77 -4.37 19.01
N PHE A 236 14.24 -4.75 17.85
CA PHE A 236 13.15 -4.07 17.19
C PHE A 236 12.03 -5.05 16.95
N SER A 237 10.79 -4.56 17.05
CA SER A 237 9.66 -5.29 16.53
C SER A 237 9.81 -5.46 15.02
N PHE A 238 9.55 -6.66 14.52
CA PHE A 238 9.53 -6.96 13.10
C PHE A 238 8.16 -7.52 12.73
N GLY A 239 7.53 -6.85 11.76
CA GLY A 239 6.23 -7.21 11.21
C GLY A 239 6.40 -7.82 9.83
N LYS A 240 6.16 -9.12 9.70
CA LYS A 240 6.24 -9.84 8.43
C LYS A 240 4.90 -10.47 8.08
N ILE A 241 4.45 -10.22 6.86
CA ILE A 241 3.25 -10.84 6.29
C ILE A 241 3.69 -12.03 5.45
N THR A 242 3.13 -13.20 5.74
CA THR A 242 3.35 -14.42 4.95
C THR A 242 2.12 -14.65 4.08
N ALA A 243 2.29 -14.58 2.76
CA ALA A 243 1.26 -14.82 1.77
C ALA A 243 1.89 -15.51 0.55
N THR A 244 1.54 -16.77 0.31
CA THR A 244 2.19 -17.58 -0.73
C THR A 244 2.03 -16.97 -2.12
N ASN A 245 3.14 -16.87 -2.84
CA ASN A 245 3.21 -16.33 -4.20
C ASN A 245 2.47 -14.98 -4.36
N HIS A 246 2.69 -14.05 -3.41
CA HIS A 246 1.92 -12.81 -3.32
C HIS A 246 2.14 -11.84 -4.49
N GLY A 247 3.18 -12.02 -5.31
CA GLY A 247 3.47 -11.20 -6.50
C GLY A 247 3.85 -9.73 -6.25
N LEU A 248 3.65 -9.22 -5.04
CA LEU A 248 4.06 -7.87 -4.60
C LEU A 248 5.57 -7.64 -4.72
N VAL A 249 5.95 -6.37 -4.93
CA VAL A 249 7.34 -5.89 -4.88
C VAL A 249 7.43 -4.65 -3.97
N ALA A 250 8.65 -4.26 -3.58
CA ALA A 250 8.87 -3.04 -2.81
C ALA A 250 8.29 -1.81 -3.54
N GLY A 251 7.60 -0.94 -2.81
CA GLY A 251 6.87 0.21 -3.33
C GLY A 251 5.38 -0.03 -3.62
N ASP A 252 4.92 -1.29 -3.64
CA ASP A 252 3.50 -1.59 -3.83
C ASP A 252 2.66 -1.07 -2.67
N ILE A 253 1.49 -0.50 -2.95
CA ILE A 253 0.57 -0.01 -1.93
C ILE A 253 -0.62 -0.97 -1.83
N LEU A 254 -0.93 -1.39 -0.61
CA LEU A 254 -2.06 -2.27 -0.30
C LEU A 254 -2.71 -1.85 1.01
N TYR A 255 -3.95 -2.28 1.20
CA TYR A 255 -4.61 -2.21 2.49
C TYR A 255 -4.47 -3.57 3.20
N VAL A 256 -4.08 -3.54 4.47
CA VAL A 256 -3.98 -4.71 5.33
C VAL A 256 -5.09 -4.61 6.36
N ALA A 257 -6.05 -5.52 6.27
CA ALA A 257 -7.13 -5.59 7.24
C ALA A 257 -6.75 -6.47 8.43
N ALA A 258 -7.13 -5.99 9.60
CA ALA A 258 -7.11 -6.73 10.84
C ALA A 258 -7.99 -7.99 10.75
N GLY A 259 -7.43 -9.17 10.98
CA GLY A 259 -8.17 -10.43 11.08
C GLY A 259 -9.09 -10.49 12.30
N ALA A 260 -10.09 -11.37 12.23
CA ALA A 260 -11.06 -11.62 13.29
C ALA A 260 -10.36 -12.23 14.52
N GLY A 261 -9.96 -11.40 15.47
CA GLY A 261 -9.15 -11.78 16.63
C GLY A 261 -8.01 -10.82 16.95
N ASN A 262 -7.82 -9.79 16.11
CA ASN A 262 -6.88 -8.72 16.39
C ASN A 262 -7.31 -7.87 17.59
N THR A 263 -6.42 -7.70 18.56
CA THR A 263 -6.62 -6.86 19.74
C THR A 263 -5.60 -5.72 19.84
N THR A 264 -4.68 -5.59 18.88
CA THR A 264 -3.46 -4.78 19.03
C THR A 264 -3.07 -3.96 17.79
N LEU A 265 -3.68 -4.19 16.63
CA LEU A 265 -3.33 -3.52 15.38
C LEU A 265 -4.53 -2.86 14.72
N GLU A 266 -4.31 -1.80 13.97
CA GLU A 266 -5.36 -1.16 13.16
C GLU A 266 -5.21 -1.59 11.70
N SER A 267 -6.34 -1.81 11.03
CA SER A 267 -6.37 -1.97 9.59
C SER A 267 -5.97 -0.66 8.92
N ASN A 268 -5.03 -0.69 7.97
CA ASN A 268 -4.57 0.53 7.33
C ASN A 268 -3.99 0.28 5.93
N VAL A 269 -3.73 1.36 5.20
CA VAL A 269 -2.95 1.37 3.96
C VAL A 269 -1.46 1.36 4.30
N TYR A 270 -0.73 0.45 3.67
CA TYR A 270 0.70 0.25 3.85
C TYR A 270 1.41 0.23 2.50
N THR A 271 2.67 0.65 2.52
CA THR A 271 3.60 0.44 1.40
C THR A 271 4.44 -0.81 1.68
N VAL A 272 4.58 -1.71 0.71
CA VAL A 272 5.50 -2.83 0.77
C VAL A 272 6.92 -2.28 0.81
N PHE A 273 7.63 -2.56 1.89
CA PHE A 273 8.96 -2.04 2.12
C PHE A 273 10.04 -2.98 1.59
N ASN A 274 9.91 -4.29 1.87
CA ASN A 274 10.84 -5.29 1.37
C ASN A 274 10.10 -6.62 1.13
N VAL A 275 10.61 -7.40 0.17
CA VAL A 275 10.08 -8.72 -0.21
C VAL A 275 11.22 -9.72 -0.11
N PRO A 276 11.43 -10.35 1.07
CA PRO A 276 12.50 -11.32 1.26
C PRO A 276 12.44 -12.52 0.31
N ASN A 277 11.23 -12.95 -0.06
CA ASN A 277 10.98 -14.08 -0.96
C ASN A 277 9.55 -13.98 -1.54
N ALA A 278 9.15 -14.94 -2.37
CA ALA A 278 7.84 -14.92 -3.04
C ALA A 278 6.63 -15.11 -2.11
N ASP A 279 6.87 -15.52 -0.87
CA ASP A 279 5.84 -15.89 0.10
C ASP A 279 5.79 -14.94 1.30
N GLU A 280 6.67 -13.94 1.35
CA GLU A 280 6.83 -13.07 2.51
C GLU A 280 7.16 -11.64 2.11
N PHE A 281 6.56 -10.67 2.80
CA PHE A 281 6.90 -9.27 2.66
C PHE A 281 6.73 -8.50 3.98
N VAL A 282 7.31 -7.32 4.04
CA VAL A 282 7.21 -6.38 5.17
C VAL A 282 6.74 -5.02 4.69
N THR A 283 6.20 -4.20 5.59
CA THR A 283 5.57 -2.92 5.25
C THR A 283 6.28 -1.71 5.85
N THR A 284 6.00 -0.53 5.31
CA THR A 284 6.29 0.78 5.91
C THR A 284 5.00 1.65 5.93
N PRO A 285 4.64 2.27 7.07
CA PRO A 285 5.19 2.00 8.41
C PRO A 285 5.09 0.52 8.78
N SER A 286 5.91 0.07 9.73
CA SER A 286 5.96 -1.33 10.14
C SER A 286 4.61 -1.78 10.65
N LEU A 287 4.17 -2.95 10.19
CA LEU A 287 3.05 -3.67 10.77
C LEU A 287 3.48 -4.30 12.12
N THR A 288 3.56 -3.50 13.17
CA THR A 288 4.02 -3.96 14.50
C THR A 288 2.92 -3.87 15.56
N ALA A 289 2.84 -4.88 16.43
CA ALA A 289 2.04 -4.85 17.66
C ALA A 289 2.37 -3.63 18.54
N THR A 290 1.56 -3.38 19.56
CA THR A 290 1.68 -2.25 20.52
C THR A 290 2.96 -2.23 21.36
N ALA A 291 3.80 -3.25 21.27
CA ALA A 291 5.13 -3.33 21.90
C ALA A 291 6.00 -4.42 21.23
N ASN A 292 7.31 -4.37 21.49
CA ASN A 292 8.28 -5.35 21.00
C ASN A 292 8.05 -6.74 21.64
N GLY A 293 8.15 -7.82 20.85
CA GLY A 293 7.95 -9.21 21.29
C GLY A 293 6.50 -9.59 21.61
N VAL A 294 5.53 -8.70 21.39
CA VAL A 294 4.11 -8.99 21.55
C VAL A 294 3.56 -9.57 20.24
N ALA A 295 2.86 -10.70 20.33
CA ALA A 295 2.17 -11.28 19.17
C ALA A 295 1.15 -10.28 18.59
N GLY A 296 1.20 -10.07 17.28
CA GLY A 296 0.18 -9.27 16.57
C GLY A 296 -0.86 -10.15 15.88
N LEU A 297 -1.41 -9.68 14.77
CA LEU A 297 -2.43 -10.36 13.95
C LEU A 297 -2.15 -11.86 13.75
N ASN A 298 -3.10 -12.71 14.11
CA ASN A 298 -3.05 -14.13 13.77
C ASN A 298 -3.29 -14.38 12.27
N THR A 299 -4.15 -13.58 11.65
CA THR A 299 -4.43 -13.59 10.20
C THR A 299 -4.59 -12.16 9.71
N ALA A 300 -4.28 -11.90 8.44
CA ALA A 300 -4.60 -10.65 7.77
C ALA A 300 -5.29 -10.93 6.44
N THR A 301 -6.18 -10.03 6.06
CA THR A 301 -6.78 -10.02 4.72
C THR A 301 -6.18 -8.87 3.94
N LEU A 302 -5.70 -9.18 2.73
CA LEU A 302 -5.03 -8.21 1.87
C LEU A 302 -5.98 -7.70 0.80
N TYR A 303 -6.00 -6.38 0.65
CA TYR A 303 -6.90 -5.68 -0.25
C TYR A 303 -6.14 -4.68 -1.10
N SER A 304 -6.59 -4.48 -2.34
CA SER A 304 -6.13 -3.34 -3.14
C SER A 304 -6.63 -2.05 -2.49
N SER A 305 -5.77 -1.03 -2.37
CA SER A 305 -6.16 0.25 -1.79
C SER A 305 -7.00 1.05 -2.79
N ILE A 306 -8.20 1.46 -2.39
CA ILE A 306 -9.07 2.37 -3.15
C ILE A 306 -8.55 3.79 -2.99
N MET A 307 -8.36 4.46 -4.13
CA MET A 307 -8.04 5.88 -4.20
C MET A 307 -9.29 6.72 -4.43
N TYR A 308 -10.22 6.20 -5.24
CA TYR A 308 -11.41 6.92 -5.66
C TYR A 308 -12.53 5.94 -5.97
N ALA A 309 -13.77 6.32 -5.71
CA ALA A 309 -14.94 5.53 -6.06
C ALA A 309 -16.15 6.43 -6.32
N GLU A 310 -16.95 6.06 -7.31
CA GLU A 310 -18.17 6.78 -7.67
C GLU A 310 -19.27 5.80 -8.10
N ARG A 311 -20.52 6.12 -7.74
CA ARG A 311 -21.71 5.48 -8.28
C ARG A 311 -22.20 6.22 -9.52
N PHE A 312 -22.69 5.48 -10.49
CA PHE A 312 -23.41 6.09 -11.60
C PHE A 312 -24.71 6.73 -11.11
N THR A 313 -24.86 8.03 -11.35
CA THR A 313 -26.09 8.77 -11.02
C THR A 313 -27.32 8.18 -11.73
N ASN A 314 -27.13 7.65 -12.94
CA ASN A 314 -28.19 7.04 -13.75
C ASN A 314 -28.11 5.50 -13.77
N GLY A 315 -27.32 4.89 -12.89
CA GLY A 315 -27.19 3.44 -12.77
C GLY A 315 -28.26 2.80 -11.87
N PRO A 316 -28.27 1.46 -11.76
CA PRO A 316 -27.30 0.54 -12.33
C PRO A 316 -27.49 0.33 -13.83
N TYR A 317 -26.38 0.04 -14.53
CA TYR A 317 -26.41 -0.41 -15.93
C TYR A 317 -26.41 -1.93 -15.97
N ASN A 318 -27.41 -2.51 -16.60
CA ASN A 318 -27.55 -3.96 -16.70
C ASN A 318 -26.82 -4.49 -17.94
N ILE A 319 -25.87 -5.40 -17.73
CA ILE A 319 -25.08 -6.07 -18.76
C ILE A 319 -25.63 -7.48 -18.98
N GLN A 320 -26.13 -7.75 -20.18
CA GLN A 320 -26.82 -9.00 -20.50
C GLN A 320 -26.27 -9.70 -21.75
N ASN A 321 -25.74 -8.94 -22.70
CA ASN A 321 -25.38 -9.44 -24.01
C ASN A 321 -23.87 -9.27 -24.29
N ASN A 322 -23.35 -10.16 -25.11
CA ASN A 322 -22.02 -9.99 -25.70
C ASN A 322 -21.98 -8.69 -26.53
N GLY A 323 -20.97 -7.85 -26.27
CA GLY A 323 -20.81 -6.56 -26.92
C GLY A 323 -21.42 -5.39 -26.16
N ASP A 324 -22.11 -5.62 -25.04
CA ASP A 324 -22.53 -4.53 -24.14
C ASP A 324 -21.29 -3.78 -23.63
N GLN A 325 -21.41 -2.45 -23.51
CA GLN A 325 -20.29 -1.57 -23.16
C GLN A 325 -20.64 -0.61 -22.03
N ILE A 326 -19.64 -0.31 -21.20
CA ILE A 326 -19.65 0.80 -20.26
C ILE A 326 -18.50 1.74 -20.61
N LYS A 327 -18.80 3.02 -20.77
CA LYS A 327 -17.83 4.07 -21.09
C LYS A 327 -17.68 5.02 -19.91
N ILE A 328 -16.45 5.32 -19.54
CA ILE A 328 -16.13 6.14 -18.36
C ILE A 328 -15.08 7.18 -18.74
N THR A 329 -15.33 8.42 -18.36
CA THR A 329 -14.32 9.49 -18.35
C THR A 329 -14.04 9.86 -16.90
N LEU A 330 -12.78 9.74 -16.48
CA LEU A 330 -12.39 9.98 -15.09
C LEU A 330 -12.04 11.45 -14.89
N ASN A 331 -12.54 12.03 -13.80
CA ASN A 331 -12.13 13.33 -13.29
C ASN A 331 -11.84 13.20 -11.80
N VAL A 332 -10.60 13.44 -11.40
CA VAL A 332 -10.16 13.40 -10.01
C VAL A 332 -9.73 14.80 -9.60
N ALA A 333 -10.21 15.30 -8.48
CA ALA A 333 -9.77 16.56 -7.90
C ALA A 333 -9.24 16.33 -6.50
N LEU A 334 -8.30 17.18 -6.07
CA LEU A 334 -7.97 17.34 -4.66
C LEU A 334 -8.92 18.39 -4.08
N ASP A 335 -9.53 18.08 -2.94
CA ASP A 335 -10.26 19.02 -2.09
C ASP A 335 -9.36 19.42 -0.90
#